data_AF-A0A936G5R8-F1
#
_entry.id   AF-A0A936G5R8-F1
#
_cell.length_a   1.000
_cell.length_b   1.000
_cell.length_c   1.000
_cell.angle_alpha   90.00
_cell.angle_beta   90.00
_cell.angle_gamma   90.00
#
_symmetry.space_group_name_H-M   'P 1'
#
loop_
_entity.id
_entity.type
_entity.pdbx_description
1 polymer ?
#
loop_
_entity_poly.entity_id
_entity_poly.type
_entity_poly.pdbx_seq_one_letter_code
_entity_poly.pdbx_strand_id
1 'polypeptide(L)'
;MQALLASPATPLTNDNLSTVPFNGAAAQQYAAQAKFIPFNGGNGVRMLSQYGQFPGPILKDNSFYHYEGLTSDGKYFVAALFLVNLPLQSTAENPNADGVIHPNDISDTAALTAYYQGITDKLNAASADSFQPSLTLLDALIQSITVSPQ
;
A
#
# COMPACT_ATOMS: atom_id res chain seq x y z
N MET A 1 -13.56 5.25 2.61
CA MET A 1 -12.72 5.92 3.62
C MET A 1 -13.45 6.29 4.91
N GLN A 2 -14.55 7.08 4.90
CA GLN A 2 -15.19 7.54 6.15
C GLN A 2 -15.62 6.39 7.10
N ALA A 3 -16.22 5.33 6.57
CA ALA A 3 -16.58 4.14 7.36
C ALA A 3 -15.35 3.41 7.95
N LEU A 4 -14.23 3.40 7.21
CA LEU A 4 -12.97 2.79 7.64
C LEU A 4 -12.33 3.60 8.79
N LEU A 5 -12.29 4.93 8.65
CA LEU A 5 -11.76 5.83 9.69
C LEU A 5 -12.61 5.83 10.97
N ALA A 6 -13.93 5.59 10.85
CA ALA A 6 -14.83 5.46 11.99
C ALA A 6 -14.70 4.10 12.72
N SER A 7 -14.05 3.11 12.09
CA SER A 7 -13.97 1.73 12.61
C SER A 7 -12.52 1.22 12.62
N PRO A 8 -11.63 1.81 13.46
CA PRO A 8 -10.19 1.52 13.42
C PRO A 8 -9.81 0.09 13.82
N ALA A 9 -10.75 -0.68 14.38
CA ALA A 9 -10.58 -2.11 14.68
C ALA A 9 -10.78 -3.02 13.45
N THR A 10 -11.28 -2.49 12.33
CA THR A 10 -11.42 -3.26 11.09
C THR A 10 -10.03 -3.64 10.56
N PRO A 11 -9.77 -4.91 10.24
CA PRO A 11 -8.51 -5.31 9.62
C PRO A 11 -8.24 -4.48 8.36
N LEU A 12 -7.04 -3.94 8.17
CA LEU A 12 -6.69 -3.21 6.95
C LEU A 12 -6.13 -4.20 5.94
N THR A 13 -6.90 -4.50 4.90
CA THR A 13 -6.58 -5.54 3.91
C THR A 13 -6.72 -5.00 2.50
N ASN A 14 -6.16 -5.72 1.52
CA ASN A 14 -6.27 -5.32 0.11
C ASN A 14 -7.73 -5.13 -0.35
N ASP A 15 -8.65 -5.95 0.17
CA ASP A 15 -10.05 -5.98 -0.27
C ASP A 15 -10.91 -4.84 0.29
N ASN A 16 -10.45 -4.17 1.35
CA ASN A 16 -11.24 -3.14 2.04
C ASN A 16 -10.60 -1.76 2.10
N LEU A 17 -9.35 -1.64 1.64
CA LEU A 17 -8.68 -0.37 1.46
C LEU A 17 -9.13 0.28 0.14
N SER A 18 -9.21 1.61 0.12
CA SER A 18 -9.52 2.32 -1.11
C SER A 18 -8.28 2.40 -2.02
N THR A 19 -8.52 2.78 -3.27
CA THR A 19 -7.52 2.80 -4.35
C THR A 19 -7.49 4.17 -5.04
N VAL A 20 -7.62 5.25 -4.26
CA VAL A 20 -7.68 6.64 -4.70
C VAL A 20 -6.31 7.31 -4.45
N PRO A 21 -5.69 7.99 -5.43
CA PRO A 21 -6.22 8.36 -6.72
C PRO A 21 -6.32 7.18 -7.68
N PHE A 22 -7.39 7.17 -8.47
CA PHE A 22 -7.66 6.10 -9.42
C PHE A 22 -6.56 6.03 -10.49
N ASN A 23 -5.80 4.94 -10.50
CA ASN A 23 -4.73 4.67 -11.46
C ASN A 23 -5.26 4.06 -12.77
N GLY A 24 -6.19 4.74 -13.46
CA GLY A 24 -6.55 4.43 -14.85
C GLY A 24 -6.96 2.97 -15.12
N ALA A 25 -7.87 2.43 -14.31
CA ALA A 25 -8.39 1.05 -14.34
C ALA A 25 -7.40 -0.05 -13.90
N ALA A 26 -6.24 0.31 -13.35
CA ALA A 26 -5.37 -0.64 -12.67
C ALA A 26 -5.97 -1.09 -11.32
N ALA A 27 -5.89 -2.38 -11.04
CA ALA A 27 -6.29 -2.96 -9.77
C ALA A 27 -5.14 -2.87 -8.75
N GLN A 28 -5.49 -2.71 -7.48
CA GLN A 28 -4.55 -2.87 -6.39
C GLN A 28 -4.22 -4.36 -6.20
N GLN A 29 -2.95 -4.72 -6.36
CA GLN A 29 -2.53 -6.11 -6.33
C GLN A 29 -2.26 -6.64 -4.91
N TYR A 30 -1.84 -5.77 -4.00
CA TYR A 30 -1.63 -6.11 -2.60
C TYR A 30 -1.72 -4.87 -1.72
N ALA A 31 -1.90 -5.08 -0.41
CA ALA A 31 -1.76 -4.04 0.60
C ALA A 31 -0.97 -4.57 1.78
N ALA A 32 0.24 -4.04 1.98
CA ALA A 32 1.09 -4.36 3.12
C ALA A 32 1.37 -3.12 3.98
N GLN A 33 1.87 -3.33 5.19
CA GLN A 33 2.28 -2.28 6.12
C GLN A 33 1.18 -1.23 6.31
N ALA A 34 -0.07 -1.68 6.36
CA ALA A 34 -1.23 -0.81 6.44
C ALA A 34 -1.38 -0.24 7.86
N LYS A 35 -1.50 1.08 7.99
CA LYS A 35 -1.44 1.77 9.28
C LYS A 35 -2.21 3.08 9.25
N PHE A 36 -2.93 3.39 10.33
CA PHE A 36 -3.51 4.72 10.53
C PHE A 36 -2.41 5.75 10.81
N ILE A 37 -2.37 6.81 10.01
CA ILE A 37 -1.43 7.93 10.16
C ILE A 37 -2.26 9.23 10.20
N PRO A 38 -2.22 9.99 11.31
CA PRO A 38 -2.88 11.29 11.37
C PRO A 38 -2.06 12.37 10.63
N PHE A 39 -2.71 13.47 10.27
CA PHE A 39 -2.06 14.71 9.84
C PHE A 39 -2.74 15.89 10.54
N ASN A 40 -2.17 17.09 10.45
CA ASN A 40 -2.78 18.25 11.09
C ASN A 40 -4.05 18.66 10.33
N GLY A 41 -5.21 18.48 10.96
CA GLY A 41 -6.53 18.73 10.36
C GLY A 41 -7.28 17.47 9.90
N GLY A 42 -6.77 16.26 10.14
CA GLY A 42 -7.47 15.03 9.78
C GLY A 42 -6.71 13.73 10.06
N ASN A 43 -7.19 12.64 9.48
CA ASN A 43 -6.58 11.33 9.63
C ASN A 43 -6.76 10.47 8.37
N GLY A 44 -5.93 9.46 8.24
CA GLY A 44 -5.94 8.57 7.10
C GLY A 44 -5.26 7.25 7.36
N VAL A 45 -5.16 6.46 6.29
CA VAL A 45 -4.50 5.17 6.26
C VAL A 45 -3.39 5.21 5.23
N ARG A 46 -2.23 4.71 5.63
CA ARG A 46 -1.10 4.41 4.78
C ARG A 46 -1.06 2.93 4.47
N MET A 47 -0.62 2.56 3.27
CA MET A 47 -0.31 1.20 2.86
C MET A 47 0.84 1.18 1.85
N LEU A 48 1.42 0.02 1.63
CA LEU A 48 2.29 -0.30 0.51
C LEU A 48 1.50 -1.08 -0.53
N SER A 49 1.65 -0.71 -1.79
CA SER A 49 0.79 -1.23 -2.85
C SER A 49 1.44 -1.13 -4.23
N GLN A 50 1.03 -2.01 -5.15
CA GLN A 50 1.32 -1.95 -6.58
C GLN A 50 0.01 -1.98 -7.36
N TYR A 51 -0.03 -1.23 -8.46
CA TYR A 51 -1.19 -1.14 -9.33
C TYR A 51 -0.88 -1.71 -10.72
N GLY A 52 -1.71 -2.63 -11.19
CA GLY A 52 -1.55 -3.24 -12.51
C GLY A 52 -2.88 -3.46 -13.22
N GLN A 53 -2.88 -3.35 -14.56
CA GLN A 53 -4.02 -3.74 -15.39
C GLN A 53 -4.17 -5.26 -15.50
N PHE A 54 -3.08 -5.99 -15.29
CA PHE A 54 -3.03 -7.44 -15.20
C PHE A 54 -2.26 -7.84 -13.94
N PRO A 55 -2.54 -9.02 -13.34
CA PRO A 55 -1.71 -9.56 -12.28
C PRO A 55 -0.26 -9.70 -12.73
N GLY A 56 0.66 -9.17 -11.93
CA GLY A 56 2.09 -9.25 -12.17
C GLY A 56 2.86 -9.47 -10.87
N PRO A 57 4.15 -9.84 -10.98
CA PRO A 57 5.00 -10.03 -9.81
C PRO A 57 5.21 -8.71 -9.09
N ILE A 58 5.37 -8.81 -7.77
CA ILE A 58 5.79 -7.68 -6.94
C ILE A 58 7.31 -7.66 -6.97
N LEU A 59 7.87 -6.59 -7.51
CA LEU A 59 9.30 -6.39 -7.66
C LEU A 59 9.83 -5.38 -6.65
N LYS A 60 11.15 -5.31 -6.50
CA LYS A 60 11.78 -4.42 -5.53
C LYS A 60 11.51 -2.93 -5.75
N ASP A 61 11.10 -2.47 -6.93
CA ASP A 61 11.12 -1.05 -7.35
C ASP A 61 9.82 -0.53 -7.98
N ASN A 62 8.75 -1.32 -7.99
CA ASN A 62 7.48 -0.97 -8.65
C ASN A 62 6.33 -0.66 -7.69
N SER A 63 6.63 -0.54 -6.39
CA SER A 63 5.62 -0.29 -5.36
C SER A 63 5.56 1.16 -4.92
N PHE A 64 4.41 1.51 -4.36
CA PHE A 64 4.10 2.83 -3.84
C PHE A 64 3.89 2.79 -2.34
N TYR A 65 4.42 3.81 -1.67
CA TYR A 65 3.80 4.33 -0.46
C TYR A 65 2.52 5.03 -0.87
N HIS A 66 1.38 4.50 -0.42
CA HIS A 66 0.06 4.99 -0.74
C HIS A 66 -0.63 5.46 0.53
N TYR A 67 -1.00 6.73 0.57
CA TYR A 67 -1.72 7.32 1.68
C TYR A 67 -3.02 7.96 1.22
N GLU A 68 -4.07 7.72 2.00
CA GLU A 68 -5.40 8.26 1.81
C GLU A 68 -5.98 8.72 3.14
N GLY A 69 -6.47 9.96 3.20
CA GLY A 69 -7.05 10.52 4.41
C GLY A 69 -8.18 11.49 4.13
N LEU A 70 -8.93 11.80 5.18
CA LEU A 70 -9.96 12.82 5.18
C LEU A 70 -9.62 13.89 6.21
N THR A 71 -10.00 15.13 5.92
CA THR A 71 -10.07 16.16 6.95
C THR A 71 -11.09 15.79 8.03
N SER A 72 -10.92 16.34 9.23
CA SER A 72 -11.79 16.05 10.38
C SER A 72 -13.27 16.41 10.16
N ASP A 73 -13.54 17.38 9.27
CA ASP A 73 -14.89 17.75 8.83
C ASP A 73 -15.44 16.85 7.70
N GLY A 74 -14.62 15.92 7.20
CA GLY A 74 -14.94 14.98 6.13
C GLY A 74 -15.07 15.59 4.74
N LYS A 75 -14.77 16.88 4.55
CA LYS A 75 -15.02 17.59 3.28
C LYS A 75 -13.88 17.47 2.27
N TYR A 76 -12.65 17.27 2.72
CA TYR A 76 -11.48 17.22 1.85
C TYR A 76 -10.79 15.87 1.97
N PHE A 77 -10.40 15.33 0.82
CA PHE A 77 -9.60 14.11 0.70
C PHE A 77 -8.13 14.48 0.49
N VAL A 78 -7.24 13.85 1.24
CA VAL A 78 -5.79 14.00 1.13
C VAL A 78 -5.24 12.68 0.62
N ALA A 79 -4.59 12.72 -0.55
CA ALA A 79 -3.97 11.55 -1.16
C ALA A 79 -2.50 11.82 -1.42
N ALA A 80 -1.65 10.83 -1.18
CA ALA A 80 -0.24 10.89 -1.54
C ALA A 80 0.22 9.54 -2.08
N LEU A 81 1.03 9.59 -3.14
CA LEU A 81 1.61 8.42 -3.78
C LEU A 81 3.10 8.69 -4.01
N PHE A 82 3.98 7.92 -3.39
CA PHE A 82 5.42 8.01 -3.57
C PHE A 82 5.98 6.66 -3.99
N LEU A 83 6.96 6.65 -4.89
CA LEU A 83 7.70 5.42 -5.20
C LEU A 83 8.49 4.97 -3.97
N VAL A 84 8.50 3.66 -3.72
CA VAL A 84 9.28 3.07 -2.65
C VAL A 84 9.88 1.75 -3.12
N ASN A 85 11.17 1.61 -2.86
CA ASN A 85 11.84 0.33 -3.02
C ASN A 85 11.52 -0.55 -1.82
N LEU A 86 11.07 -1.77 -2.11
CA LEU A 86 10.81 -2.80 -1.14
C LEU A 86 12.11 -3.48 -0.70
N PRO A 87 12.19 -4.00 0.53
CA PRO A 87 13.31 -4.83 1.00
C PRO A 87 13.24 -6.26 0.43
N LEU A 88 13.05 -6.36 -0.89
CA LEU A 88 12.97 -7.61 -1.67
C LEU A 88 14.16 -7.71 -2.63
N GLN A 89 14.47 -8.93 -3.06
CA GLN A 89 15.48 -9.21 -4.08
C GLN A 89 14.89 -9.47 -5.47
N SER A 90 13.56 -9.65 -5.56
CA SER A 90 12.82 -9.91 -6.79
C SER A 90 13.03 -8.83 -7.86
N THR A 91 13.40 -9.26 -9.07
CA THR A 91 13.52 -8.42 -10.28
C THR A 91 12.69 -8.99 -11.42
N ALA A 92 12.62 -8.31 -12.56
CA ALA A 92 11.90 -8.82 -13.73
C ALA A 92 12.52 -10.13 -14.26
N GLU A 93 13.83 -10.28 -14.16
CA GLU A 93 14.58 -11.47 -14.59
C GLU A 93 14.50 -12.62 -13.58
N ASN A 94 14.30 -12.29 -12.30
CA ASN A 94 14.14 -13.28 -11.23
C ASN A 94 13.03 -12.85 -10.25
N PRO A 95 11.75 -12.98 -10.64
CA PRO A 95 10.62 -12.54 -9.81
C PRO A 95 10.43 -13.37 -8.54
N ASN A 96 11.08 -14.54 -8.46
CA ASN A 96 10.94 -15.51 -7.36
C ASN A 96 12.12 -15.48 -6.38
N ALA A 97 13.01 -14.48 -6.47
CA ALA A 97 14.24 -14.40 -5.69
C ALA A 97 14.02 -14.47 -4.15
N ASP A 98 12.85 -14.02 -3.68
CA ASP A 98 12.49 -14.00 -2.26
C ASP A 98 11.80 -15.29 -1.77
N GLY A 99 11.72 -16.32 -2.61
CA GLY A 99 11.15 -17.63 -2.25
C GLY A 99 9.63 -17.70 -2.23
N VAL A 100 8.93 -16.67 -2.72
CA VAL A 100 7.49 -16.72 -2.99
C VAL A 100 7.31 -16.81 -4.51
N ILE A 101 6.65 -17.87 -4.97
CA ILE A 101 6.59 -18.20 -6.39
C ILE A 101 5.41 -17.49 -7.05
N HIS A 102 5.67 -16.57 -7.98
CA HIS A 102 4.64 -16.02 -8.85
C HIS A 102 4.17 -17.12 -9.83
N PRO A 103 2.86 -17.37 -9.97
CA PRO A 103 2.36 -18.41 -10.87
C PRO A 103 2.66 -18.07 -12.33
N ASN A 104 2.96 -19.10 -13.14
CA ASN A 104 3.12 -18.93 -14.59
C ASN A 104 1.77 -18.73 -15.30
N ASP A 105 0.71 -19.33 -14.75
CA ASP A 105 -0.67 -19.15 -15.21
C ASP A 105 -1.39 -18.15 -14.30
N ILE A 106 -1.55 -16.92 -14.77
CA ILE A 106 -2.24 -15.86 -14.03
C ILE A 106 -3.76 -16.07 -13.94
N SER A 107 -4.32 -17.07 -14.63
CA SER A 107 -5.72 -17.45 -14.49
C SER A 107 -5.97 -18.39 -13.31
N ASP A 108 -4.91 -18.98 -12.73
CA ASP A 108 -4.96 -19.68 -11.45
C ASP A 108 -5.07 -18.66 -10.30
N THR A 109 -6.31 -18.27 -10.02
CA THR A 109 -6.60 -17.25 -9.00
C THR A 109 -6.21 -17.69 -7.60
N ALA A 110 -6.25 -19.00 -7.29
CA ALA A 110 -5.86 -19.50 -5.98
C ALA A 110 -4.35 -19.38 -5.75
N ALA A 111 -3.54 -19.77 -6.75
CA ALA A 111 -2.09 -19.60 -6.70
C ALA A 111 -1.69 -18.11 -6.66
N LEU A 112 -2.39 -17.27 -7.41
CA LEU A 112 -2.15 -15.83 -7.43
C LEU A 112 -2.47 -15.16 -6.09
N THR A 113 -3.62 -15.49 -5.48
CA THR A 113 -3.98 -15.01 -4.14
C THR A 113 -2.95 -15.46 -3.10
N ALA A 114 -2.50 -16.72 -3.15
CA ALA A 114 -1.47 -17.23 -2.25
C ALA A 114 -0.13 -16.48 -2.43
N TYR A 115 0.25 -16.17 -3.67
CA TYR A 115 1.44 -15.37 -3.97
C TYR A 115 1.38 -13.98 -3.34
N TYR A 116 0.30 -13.22 -3.60
CA TYR A 116 0.18 -11.85 -3.06
C TYR A 116 0.09 -11.84 -1.52
N GLN A 117 -0.56 -12.84 -0.91
CA GLN A 117 -0.56 -12.98 0.54
C GLN A 117 0.85 -13.26 1.07
N GLY A 118 1.61 -14.18 0.46
CA GLY A 118 2.98 -14.49 0.88
C GLY A 118 3.95 -13.31 0.78
N ILE A 119 3.83 -12.48 -0.27
CA ILE A 119 4.57 -11.22 -0.38
C ILE A 119 4.12 -10.23 0.69
N THR A 120 2.80 -10.08 0.90
CA THR A 120 2.24 -9.19 1.91
C THR A 120 2.75 -9.53 3.32
N ASP A 121 2.80 -10.81 3.67
CA ASP A 121 3.30 -11.28 4.96
C ASP A 121 4.79 -10.95 5.16
N LYS A 122 5.61 -11.14 4.11
CA LYS A 122 7.03 -10.74 4.13
C LYS A 122 7.20 -9.25 4.35
N LEU A 123 6.43 -8.43 3.63
CA LEU A 123 6.49 -6.98 3.75
C LEU A 123 5.97 -6.50 5.10
N ASN A 124 4.92 -7.12 5.66
CA ASN A 124 4.41 -6.84 7.00
C ASN A 124 5.41 -7.16 8.11
N ALA A 125 6.25 -8.18 7.92
CA ALA A 125 7.30 -8.55 8.87
C ALA A 125 8.55 -7.67 8.78
N ALA A 126 8.73 -6.93 7.67
CA ALA A 126 9.89 -6.08 7.47
C ALA A 126 9.88 -4.83 8.37
N SER A 127 11.08 -4.36 8.74
CA SER A 127 11.24 -3.10 9.47
C SER A 127 10.89 -1.90 8.58
N ALA A 128 10.22 -0.89 9.15
CA ALA A 128 9.87 0.35 8.46
C ALA A 128 11.09 1.07 7.85
N ASP A 129 12.27 0.89 8.44
CA ASP A 129 13.52 1.53 7.99
C ASP A 129 14.27 0.73 6.91
N SER A 130 13.79 -0.46 6.56
CA SER A 130 14.37 -1.29 5.48
C SER A 130 13.86 -0.92 4.08
N PHE A 131 12.79 -0.13 4.00
CA PHE A 131 12.25 0.43 2.76
C PHE A 131 13.05 1.66 2.33
N GLN A 132 13.06 1.97 1.02
CA GLN A 132 13.77 3.14 0.50
C GLN A 132 12.90 4.00 -0.43
N PRO A 133 12.49 5.22 -0.02
CA PRO A 133 12.74 5.86 1.28
C PRO A 133 12.11 5.09 2.46
N SER A 134 12.61 5.30 3.68
CA SER A 134 12.05 4.64 4.86
C SER A 134 10.61 5.05 5.11
N LEU A 135 9.79 4.12 5.60
CA LEU A 135 8.39 4.42 5.89
C LEU A 135 8.26 5.40 7.06
N THR A 136 9.21 5.40 7.99
CA THR A 136 9.31 6.39 9.08
C THR A 136 9.41 7.81 8.54
N LEU A 137 10.24 8.04 7.52
CA LEU A 137 10.41 9.35 6.89
C LEU A 137 9.14 9.78 6.16
N LEU A 138 8.53 8.87 5.40
CA LEU A 138 7.31 9.16 4.63
C LEU A 138 6.10 9.39 5.57
N ASP A 139 5.98 8.62 6.66
CA ASP A 139 4.96 8.86 7.68
C ASP A 139 5.12 10.25 8.32
N ALA A 140 6.35 10.67 8.62
CA ALA A 140 6.62 12.01 9.14
C ALA A 140 6.28 13.11 8.13
N LEU A 141 6.52 12.89 6.84
CA LEU A 141 6.09 13.79 5.77
C LEU A 141 4.56 13.94 5.76
N ILE A 142 3.81 12.83 5.83
CA ILE A 142 2.34 12.88 5.91
C ILE A 142 1.87 13.62 7.16
N GLN A 143 2.45 13.33 8.32
CA GLN A 143 2.12 13.99 9.59
C GLN A 143 2.39 15.50 9.56
N SER A 144 3.32 15.96 8.72
CA SER A 144 3.64 17.38 8.55
C SER A 144 2.59 18.15 7.72
N ILE A 145 1.73 17.45 6.98
CA ILE A 145 0.67 18.08 6.18
C ILE A 145 -0.30 18.79 7.12
N THR A 146 -0.56 20.07 6.82
CA THR A 146 -1.59 20.86 7.50
C THR A 146 -2.68 21.22 6.51
N VAL A 147 -3.91 20.87 6.85
CA VAL A 147 -5.12 21.36 6.18
C VAL A 147 -5.96 22.03 7.26
N SER A 148 -6.35 23.28 7.02
CA SER A 148 -7.23 24.04 7.92
C SER A 148 -8.64 24.12 7.33
N PRO A 149 -9.45 23.06 7.47
CA PRO A 149 -10.82 23.07 6.98
C PRO A 149 -11.68 24.12 7.72
N GLN A 150 -12.63 24.71 7.00
CA GLN A 150 -13.58 25.72 7.50
C GLN A 150 -14.86 25.07 8.03
#